data_AF-A0A933H3S6-F1
#
_entry.id   AF-A0A933H3S6-F1
#
_cell.length_a   1.000
_cell.length_b   1.000
_cell.length_c   1.000
_cell.angle_alpha   90.00
_cell.angle_beta   90.00
_cell.angle_gamma   90.00
#
_symmetry.space_group_name_H-M   'P 1'
#
loop_
_entity.id
_entity.type
_entity.pdbx_description
1 polymer ?
#
loop_
_entity_poly.entity_id
_entity_poly.type
_entity_poly.pdbx_seq_one_letter_code
_entity_poly.pdbx_strand_id
1 'polypeptide(L)'
;LLFEIIYPENRVVVDYHGEEKLVLLAARNRATGDYLPFFPDVYEMGQKYNLPLPKVFTFNKVTDIIRVTGSLSVDEEGYVIEFSDGQRFKIKGDRYLEMHRLIFGLSFKNTLIAVMNNTVDYVRSQLPDEFLKDFNRWVNEIQTTIAETKRDMQAAFDAAPKATRKDFAMWVMENQKSLAPYLFAMFDGKDLMPMIYKMAFQDRPNEKAVKQTESTA
;
A
#
# COMPACT_ATOMS: atom_id res chain seq x y z
N LEU A 1 -4.77 -31.99 3.52
CA LEU A 1 -5.11 -31.04 4.60
C LEU A 1 -4.73 -29.65 4.13
N LEU A 2 -5.48 -28.63 4.53
CA LEU A 2 -5.26 -27.23 4.19
C LEU A 2 -5.01 -26.49 5.49
N PHE A 3 -3.91 -25.75 5.56
CA PHE A 3 -3.49 -25.03 6.75
C PHE A 3 -3.25 -23.55 6.45
N GLU A 4 -3.47 -22.71 7.45
CA GLU A 4 -2.92 -21.35 7.50
C GLU A 4 -1.64 -21.38 8.31
N ILE A 5 -0.56 -20.83 7.76
CA ILE A 5 0.69 -20.65 8.49
C ILE A 5 0.78 -19.20 8.97
N ILE A 6 0.94 -19.04 10.27
CA ILE A 6 1.07 -17.75 10.95
C ILE A 6 2.47 -17.69 11.55
N TYR A 7 3.23 -16.66 11.22
CA TYR A 7 4.54 -16.37 11.79
C TYR A 7 4.90 -14.88 11.57
N PRO A 8 5.77 -14.28 12.41
CA PRO A 8 6.03 -12.84 12.41
C PRO A 8 6.51 -12.27 11.08
N GLU A 9 7.36 -13.00 10.36
CA GLU A 9 7.93 -12.56 9.08
C GLU A 9 6.92 -12.60 7.92
N ASN A 10 5.74 -13.20 8.10
CA ASN A 10 4.66 -13.22 7.11
C ASN A 10 3.55 -12.20 7.39
N ARG A 11 3.82 -11.21 8.26
CA ARG A 11 2.88 -10.14 8.54
C ARG A 11 2.69 -9.26 7.30
N VAL A 12 1.43 -9.12 6.87
CA VAL A 12 1.04 -8.20 5.80
C VAL A 12 0.13 -7.09 6.33
N VAL A 13 -0.91 -7.45 7.10
CA VAL A 13 -1.87 -6.48 7.67
C VAL A 13 -2.13 -6.76 9.15
N VAL A 14 -2.48 -8.01 9.48
CA VAL A 14 -2.83 -8.43 10.85
C VAL A 14 -1.58 -8.61 11.71
N ASP A 15 -1.57 -8.02 12.89
CA ASP A 15 -0.54 -8.27 13.90
C ASP A 15 -0.87 -9.51 14.74
N TYR A 16 -0.11 -10.58 14.54
CA TYR A 16 -0.24 -11.78 15.36
C TYR A 16 0.63 -11.75 16.64
N HIS A 17 1.19 -10.59 17.01
CA HIS A 17 1.92 -10.37 18.27
C HIS A 17 3.03 -11.40 18.56
N GLY A 18 3.73 -11.83 17.52
CA GLY A 18 4.82 -12.81 17.65
C GLY A 18 4.38 -14.27 17.62
N GLU A 19 3.09 -14.58 17.37
CA GLU A 19 2.63 -15.96 17.32
C GLU A 19 3.17 -16.73 16.11
N GLU A 20 3.50 -17.99 16.35
CA GLU A 20 3.85 -18.98 15.32
C GLU A 20 2.90 -20.18 15.41
N LYS A 21 2.07 -20.38 14.39
CA LYS A 21 1.03 -21.43 14.38
C LYS A 21 0.82 -21.99 12.98
N LEU A 22 0.43 -23.27 12.94
CA LEU A 22 -0.07 -23.92 11.72
C LEU A 22 -1.50 -24.38 11.99
N VAL A 23 -2.47 -23.60 11.51
CA VAL A 23 -3.90 -23.77 11.83
C VAL A 23 -4.58 -24.64 10.78
N LEU A 24 -5.17 -25.76 11.18
CA LEU A 24 -5.91 -26.65 10.28
C LEU A 24 -7.25 -26.00 9.88
N LEU A 25 -7.38 -25.60 8.62
CA LEU A 25 -8.58 -24.94 8.11
C LEU A 25 -9.60 -25.94 7.56
N ALA A 26 -9.13 -26.93 6.81
CA ALA A 26 -9.99 -27.87 6.11
C ALA A 26 -9.25 -29.15 5.67
N ALA A 27 -10.02 -30.18 5.32
CA ALA A 27 -9.52 -31.37 4.65
C ALA A 27 -10.26 -31.55 3.33
N ARG A 28 -9.51 -31.83 2.26
CA ARG A 28 -10.04 -32.00 0.89
C ARG A 28 -9.59 -33.33 0.32
N ASN A 29 -10.53 -34.09 -0.22
CA ASN A 29 -10.25 -35.32 -0.96
C ASN A 29 -9.53 -34.98 -2.27
N ARG A 30 -8.36 -35.60 -2.49
CA ARG A 30 -7.53 -35.33 -3.68
C ARG A 30 -8.08 -35.94 -4.97
N ALA A 31 -8.90 -36.99 -4.87
CA ALA A 31 -9.47 -37.68 -6.02
C ALA A 31 -10.79 -37.04 -6.46
N THR A 32 -11.68 -36.73 -5.52
CA THR A 32 -13.01 -36.16 -5.83
C THR A 32 -13.04 -34.63 -5.79
N GLY A 33 -12.14 -34.02 -5.02
CA GLY A 33 -12.15 -32.59 -4.78
C GLY A 33 -13.11 -32.16 -3.67
N ASP A 34 -13.86 -33.07 -3.07
CA ASP A 34 -14.82 -32.77 -2.00
C ASP A 34 -14.11 -32.39 -0.71
N TYR A 35 -14.73 -31.51 0.05
CA TYR A 35 -14.28 -31.16 1.39
C TYR A 35 -14.93 -32.07 2.42
N LEU A 36 -14.18 -32.44 3.47
CA LEU A 36 -14.79 -32.98 4.67
C LEU A 36 -15.56 -31.87 5.39
N PRO A 37 -16.74 -32.17 5.97
CA PRO A 37 -17.44 -31.25 6.87
C PRO A 37 -16.51 -30.77 7.98
N PHE A 38 -16.59 -29.48 8.33
CA PHE A 38 -15.78 -28.98 9.43
C PHE A 38 -16.15 -29.68 10.75
N PHE A 39 -17.46 -29.85 10.99
CA PHE A 39 -18.00 -30.66 12.08
C PHE A 39 -18.73 -31.90 11.56
N PRO A 40 -18.51 -33.08 12.17
CA PRO A 40 -17.52 -33.34 13.21
C PRO A 40 -16.10 -33.57 12.65
N ASP A 41 -15.94 -33.88 11.37
CA ASP A 41 -14.74 -34.55 10.84
C ASP A 41 -13.42 -33.77 11.01
N VAL A 42 -13.33 -32.53 10.49
CA VAL A 42 -12.10 -31.72 10.59
C VAL A 42 -11.82 -31.34 12.05
N TYR A 43 -12.88 -31.04 12.82
CA TYR A 43 -12.77 -30.71 14.24
C TYR A 43 -12.19 -31.87 15.05
N GLU A 44 -12.75 -33.08 14.90
CA GLU A 44 -12.25 -34.28 15.57
C GLU A 44 -10.83 -34.63 15.14
N MET A 45 -10.49 -34.44 13.86
CA MET A 45 -9.12 -34.59 13.38
C MET A 45 -8.17 -33.62 14.08
N GLY A 46 -8.55 -32.35 14.20
CA GLY A 46 -7.77 -31.34 14.91
C GLY A 46 -7.54 -31.72 16.38
N GLN A 47 -8.59 -32.18 17.07
CA GLN A 47 -8.48 -32.66 18.46
C GLN A 47 -7.56 -33.88 18.57
N LYS A 48 -7.76 -34.89 17.73
CA LYS A 48 -7.00 -36.15 17.74
C LYS A 48 -5.50 -35.94 17.55
N TYR A 49 -5.13 -35.01 16.67
CA TYR A 49 -3.72 -34.73 16.34
C TYR A 49 -3.17 -33.47 17.04
N ASN A 50 -3.94 -32.89 17.97
CA ASN A 50 -3.58 -31.67 18.71
C ASN A 50 -3.15 -30.52 17.77
N LEU A 51 -3.90 -30.32 16.68
CA LEU A 51 -3.68 -29.25 15.70
C LEU A 51 -4.50 -28.02 16.10
N PRO A 52 -3.93 -26.80 16.04
CA PRO A 52 -4.70 -25.57 16.17
C PRO A 52 -5.84 -25.52 15.16
N LEU A 53 -7.01 -25.08 15.59
CA LEU A 53 -8.22 -24.93 14.77
C LEU A 53 -8.66 -23.46 14.75
N PRO A 54 -9.32 -22.99 13.68
CA PRO A 54 -9.91 -21.66 13.65
C PRO A 54 -11.06 -21.55 14.66
N LYS A 55 -11.33 -20.33 15.10
CA LYS A 55 -12.58 -20.02 15.84
C LYS A 55 -13.76 -20.21 14.89
N VAL A 56 -14.79 -20.93 15.34
CA VAL A 56 -16.00 -21.16 14.55
C VAL A 56 -17.18 -20.39 15.15
N PHE A 57 -17.93 -19.74 14.27
CA PHE A 57 -19.12 -18.96 14.61
C PHE A 57 -20.30 -19.50 13.80
N THR A 58 -21.49 -19.51 14.40
CA THR A 58 -22.72 -19.90 13.72
C THR A 58 -23.60 -18.68 13.50
N PHE A 59 -24.03 -18.48 12.26
CA PHE A 59 -24.92 -17.39 11.88
C PHE A 59 -26.15 -17.96 11.17
N ASN A 60 -27.32 -17.39 11.48
CA ASN A 60 -28.58 -17.81 10.87
C ASN A 60 -28.93 -17.00 9.61
N LYS A 61 -28.30 -15.82 9.41
CA LYS A 61 -28.56 -14.92 8.30
C LYS A 61 -27.27 -14.29 7.78
N VAL A 62 -27.12 -14.24 6.47
CA VAL A 62 -25.99 -13.58 5.79
C VAL A 62 -25.89 -12.10 6.19
N THR A 63 -27.02 -11.43 6.40
CA THR A 63 -27.07 -10.02 6.85
C THR A 63 -26.40 -9.79 8.20
N ASP A 64 -26.37 -10.80 9.06
CA ASP A 64 -25.75 -10.68 10.37
C ASP A 64 -24.23 -10.80 10.24
N ILE A 65 -23.76 -11.67 9.32
CA ILE A 65 -22.34 -11.77 8.97
C ILE A 65 -21.82 -10.45 8.40
N ILE A 66 -22.55 -9.86 7.45
CA ILE A 66 -22.19 -8.56 6.83
C ILE A 66 -22.17 -7.45 7.88
N ARG A 67 -23.09 -7.43 8.85
CA ARG A 67 -23.08 -6.39 9.89
C ARG A 67 -21.84 -6.46 10.78
N VAL A 68 -21.33 -7.66 11.05
CA VAL A 68 -20.14 -7.82 11.88
C VAL A 68 -18.89 -7.24 11.20
N THR A 69 -18.79 -7.26 9.86
CA THR A 69 -17.58 -6.78 9.16
C THR A 69 -17.28 -5.30 9.40
N GLY A 70 -18.31 -4.47 9.59
CA GLY A 70 -18.15 -3.05 9.92
C GLY A 70 -17.66 -2.80 11.36
N SER A 71 -17.76 -3.81 12.23
CA SER A 71 -17.29 -3.76 13.63
C SER A 71 -15.94 -4.43 13.86
N LEU A 72 -15.40 -5.13 12.85
CA LEU A 72 -14.11 -5.79 12.95
C LEU A 72 -12.98 -4.77 13.06
N SER A 73 -12.03 -5.09 13.94
CA SER A 73 -10.78 -4.33 14.04
C SER A 73 -9.87 -4.58 12.82
N VAL A 74 -8.78 -3.82 12.70
CA VAL A 74 -7.79 -4.02 11.62
C VAL A 74 -7.07 -5.38 11.72
N ASP A 75 -6.95 -5.91 12.93
CA ASP A 75 -6.33 -7.21 13.24
C ASP A 75 -7.28 -8.40 13.02
N GLU A 76 -8.50 -8.14 12.57
CA GLU A 76 -9.47 -9.15 12.19
C GLU A 76 -9.75 -9.05 10.69
N GLU A 77 -9.05 -9.87 9.89
CA GLU A 77 -9.21 -9.86 8.43
C GLU A 77 -10.67 -10.06 8.01
N GLY A 78 -11.36 -11.01 8.65
CA GLY A 78 -12.74 -11.33 8.35
C GLY A 78 -13.03 -12.82 8.54
N TYR A 79 -13.95 -13.34 7.74
CA TYR A 79 -14.46 -14.70 7.87
C TYR A 79 -14.47 -15.44 6.54
N VAL A 80 -14.34 -16.76 6.63
CA VAL A 80 -14.71 -17.69 5.57
C VAL A 80 -16.08 -18.27 5.94
N ILE A 81 -17.07 -18.01 5.11
CA ILE A 81 -18.44 -18.49 5.27
C ILE A 81 -18.57 -19.80 4.49
N GLU A 82 -19.09 -20.85 5.11
CA GLU A 82 -19.43 -22.11 4.44
C GLU A 82 -20.96 -22.27 4.39
N PHE A 83 -21.50 -22.44 3.18
CA PHE A 83 -22.92 -22.69 2.95
C PHE A 83 -23.23 -24.19 3.02
N SER A 84 -24.50 -24.53 3.19
CA SER A 84 -24.97 -25.92 3.29
C SER A 84 -24.71 -26.78 2.05
N ASP A 85 -24.49 -26.15 0.90
CA ASP A 85 -24.12 -26.80 -0.36
C ASP A 85 -22.59 -26.95 -0.54
N GLY A 86 -21.81 -26.57 0.47
CA GLY A 86 -20.34 -26.65 0.49
C GLY A 86 -19.64 -25.46 -0.18
N GLN A 87 -20.38 -24.47 -0.71
CA GLN A 87 -19.76 -23.26 -1.25
C GLN A 87 -19.13 -22.42 -0.14
N ARG A 88 -18.02 -21.74 -0.46
CA ARG A 88 -17.31 -20.88 0.49
C ARG A 88 -17.09 -19.48 -0.05
N PHE A 89 -17.29 -18.49 0.80
CA PHE A 89 -17.11 -17.08 0.47
C PHE A 89 -16.26 -16.40 1.55
N LYS A 90 -15.29 -15.58 1.11
CA LYS A 90 -14.52 -14.73 2.00
C LYS A 90 -15.25 -13.40 2.14
N ILE A 91 -15.44 -12.95 3.37
CA ILE A 91 -15.88 -11.59 3.66
C ILE A 91 -14.84 -10.93 4.54
N LYS A 92 -14.41 -9.71 4.20
CA LYS A 92 -13.35 -9.00 4.91
C LYS A 92 -13.88 -7.79 5.66
N GLY A 93 -13.26 -7.45 6.78
CA GLY A 93 -13.59 -6.26 7.56
C GLY A 93 -13.26 -4.97 6.82
N ASP A 94 -14.04 -3.92 7.05
CA ASP A 94 -13.85 -2.63 6.36
C ASP A 94 -12.49 -2.02 6.68
N ARG A 95 -12.09 -2.05 7.96
CA ARG A 95 -10.79 -1.55 8.44
C ARG A 95 -9.61 -2.33 7.87
N TYR A 96 -9.72 -3.65 7.79
CA TYR A 96 -8.72 -4.47 7.12
C TYR A 96 -8.59 -4.09 5.64
N LEU A 97 -9.71 -3.93 4.93
CA LEU A 97 -9.70 -3.57 3.50
C LEU A 97 -9.13 -2.17 3.25
N GLU A 98 -9.37 -1.22 4.16
CA GLU A 98 -8.74 0.11 4.14
C GLU A 98 -7.22 -0.01 4.28
N MET A 99 -6.76 -0.73 5.31
CA MET A 99 -5.33 -0.91 5.60
C MET A 99 -4.62 -1.67 4.48
N HIS A 100 -5.21 -2.76 4.00
CA HIS A 100 -4.71 -3.52 2.86
C HIS A 100 -4.57 -2.63 1.62
N ARG A 101 -5.57 -1.79 1.31
CA ARG A 101 -5.48 -0.86 0.17
C ARG A 101 -4.36 0.17 0.35
N LEU A 102 -4.17 0.68 1.57
CA LEU A 102 -3.09 1.61 1.87
C LEU A 102 -1.71 0.97 1.68
N ILE A 103 -1.49 -0.20 2.28
CA ILE A 103 -0.23 -0.94 2.26
C ILE A 103 0.13 -1.38 0.83
N PHE A 104 -0.79 -2.04 0.12
CA PHE A 104 -0.53 -2.50 -1.25
C PHE A 104 -0.48 -1.36 -2.27
N GLY A 105 -1.12 -0.22 -1.94
CA GLY A 105 -1.00 1.02 -2.70
C GLY A 105 0.29 1.79 -2.42
N LEU A 106 1.03 1.44 -1.36
CA LEU A 106 2.20 2.19 -0.95
C LEU A 106 3.33 2.09 -1.99
N SER A 107 3.61 3.23 -2.60
CA SER A 107 4.57 3.35 -3.69
C SER A 107 5.16 4.75 -3.75
N PHE A 108 6.26 4.90 -4.48
CA PHE A 108 6.89 6.20 -4.69
C PHE A 108 5.89 7.21 -5.28
N LYS A 109 5.12 6.83 -6.31
CA LYS A 109 4.13 7.74 -6.93
C LYS A 109 3.01 8.15 -5.98
N ASN A 110 2.50 7.22 -5.17
CA ASN A 110 1.46 7.58 -4.18
C ASN A 110 2.04 8.42 -3.04
N THR A 111 3.30 8.23 -2.69
CA THR A 111 4.02 9.11 -1.75
C THR A 111 4.19 10.50 -2.34
N LEU A 112 4.54 10.61 -3.63
CA LEU A 112 4.61 11.89 -4.34
C LEU A 112 3.28 12.64 -4.29
N ILE A 113 2.17 11.95 -4.56
CA ILE A 113 0.82 12.51 -4.44
C ILE A 113 0.53 12.97 -2.99
N ALA A 114 0.93 12.19 -1.99
CA ALA A 114 0.74 12.58 -0.59
C ALA A 114 1.53 13.85 -0.23
N VAL A 115 2.75 14.00 -0.74
CA VAL A 115 3.54 15.24 -0.59
C VAL A 115 2.88 16.40 -1.32
N MET A 116 2.43 16.21 -2.57
CA MET A 116 1.72 17.23 -3.36
C MET A 116 0.47 17.77 -2.66
N ASN A 117 -0.28 16.88 -2.00
CA ASN A 117 -1.53 17.22 -1.34
C ASN A 117 -1.36 17.59 0.14
N ASN A 118 -0.13 17.62 0.67
CA ASN A 118 0.16 17.87 2.07
C ASN A 118 -0.54 16.89 3.04
N THR A 119 -0.66 15.62 2.65
CA THR A 119 -1.30 14.54 3.43
C THR A 119 -0.29 13.55 4.00
N VAL A 120 0.99 13.90 4.06
CA VAL A 120 2.08 13.02 4.50
C VAL A 120 1.86 12.54 5.93
N ASP A 121 1.56 13.45 6.86
CA ASP A 121 1.39 13.12 8.27
C ASP A 121 0.18 12.20 8.50
N TYR A 122 -0.90 12.42 7.73
CA TYR A 122 -2.06 11.55 7.74
C TYR A 122 -1.71 10.13 7.30
N VAL A 123 -1.07 9.98 6.14
CA VAL A 123 -0.62 8.66 5.65
C VAL A 123 0.34 8.00 6.64
N ARG A 124 1.30 8.77 7.19
CA ARG A 124 2.25 8.27 8.20
C ARG A 124 1.54 7.71 9.43
N SER A 125 0.46 8.35 9.90
CA SER A 125 -0.29 7.91 11.08
C SER A 125 -1.05 6.59 10.90
N GLN A 126 -1.28 6.18 9.65
CA GLN A 126 -2.03 4.97 9.30
C GLN A 126 -1.12 3.82 8.91
N LEU A 127 0.16 4.07 8.60
CA LEU A 127 1.07 3.03 8.13
C LEU A 127 1.66 2.24 9.31
N PRO A 128 1.71 0.91 9.23
CA PRO A 128 2.51 0.09 10.14
C PRO A 128 4.00 0.43 10.07
N ASP A 129 4.71 0.16 11.17
CA ASP A 129 6.13 0.52 11.36
C ASP A 129 7.04 -0.03 10.26
N GLU A 130 6.78 -1.26 9.80
CA GLU A 130 7.55 -1.91 8.74
C GLU A 130 7.51 -1.13 7.41
N PHE A 131 6.44 -0.38 7.15
CA PHE A 131 6.25 0.41 5.94
C PHE A 131 6.70 1.87 6.09
N LEU A 132 6.85 2.35 7.34
CA LEU A 132 7.31 3.72 7.61
C LEU A 132 8.71 3.99 7.07
N LYS A 133 9.58 2.97 7.06
CA LYS A 133 10.96 3.11 6.57
C LYS A 133 10.99 3.52 5.09
N ASP A 134 10.30 2.80 4.22
CA ASP A 134 10.27 3.09 2.80
C ASP A 134 9.50 4.39 2.51
N PHE A 135 8.37 4.60 3.19
CA PHE A 135 7.58 5.82 3.05
C PHE A 135 8.39 7.07 3.41
N ASN A 136 9.04 7.09 4.59
CA ASN A 136 9.83 8.24 5.03
C ASN A 136 11.07 8.46 4.15
N ARG A 137 11.70 7.39 3.66
CA ARG A 137 12.79 7.49 2.69
C ARG A 137 12.34 8.22 1.42
N TRP A 138 11.20 7.82 0.84
CA TRP A 138 10.68 8.48 -0.35
C TRP A 138 10.21 9.91 -0.07
N VAL A 139 9.59 10.19 1.08
CA VAL A 139 9.25 11.57 1.49
C VAL A 139 10.49 12.45 1.52
N ASN A 140 11.57 11.98 2.14
CA ASN A 140 12.83 12.71 2.22
C ASN A 140 13.46 12.90 0.84
N GLU A 141 13.46 11.88 -0.02
CA GLU A 141 13.90 11.95 -1.42
C GLU A 141 13.15 13.06 -2.16
N ILE A 142 11.81 13.04 -2.11
CA ILE A 142 10.95 14.01 -2.78
C ILE A 142 11.22 15.44 -2.28
N GLN A 143 11.25 15.63 -0.97
CA GLN A 143 11.45 16.96 -0.37
C GLN A 143 12.84 17.53 -0.71
N THR A 144 13.86 16.68 -0.68
CA THR A 144 15.23 17.06 -1.03
C THR A 144 15.32 17.47 -2.50
N THR A 145 14.81 16.64 -3.42
CA THR A 145 14.80 16.95 -4.86
C THR A 145 14.05 18.24 -5.16
N ILE A 146 12.91 18.50 -4.51
CA ILE A 146 12.18 19.77 -4.67
C ILE A 146 13.00 20.95 -4.17
N ALA A 147 13.63 20.84 -3.00
CA ALA A 147 14.44 21.90 -2.41
C ALA A 147 15.66 22.23 -3.27
N GLU A 148 16.35 21.22 -3.78
CA GLU A 148 17.49 21.36 -4.70
C GLU A 148 17.05 21.97 -6.02
N THR A 149 16.01 21.44 -6.65
CA THR A 149 15.47 21.98 -7.91
C THR A 149 15.10 23.45 -7.78
N LYS A 150 14.43 23.84 -6.67
CA LYS A 150 14.11 25.25 -6.41
C LYS A 150 15.36 26.11 -6.23
N ARG A 151 16.37 25.61 -5.51
CA ARG A 151 17.63 26.32 -5.28
C ARG A 151 18.35 26.58 -6.60
N ASP A 152 18.46 25.56 -7.45
CA ASP A 152 19.15 25.64 -8.73
C ASP A 152 18.41 26.58 -9.69
N MET A 153 17.07 26.48 -9.74
CA MET A 153 16.22 27.40 -10.48
C MET A 153 16.42 28.85 -10.04
N GLN A 154 16.40 29.11 -8.73
CA GLN A 154 16.56 30.46 -8.19
C GLN A 154 17.95 31.03 -8.50
N ALA A 155 19.01 30.26 -8.25
CA ALA A 155 20.38 30.69 -8.54
C ALA A 155 20.59 30.99 -10.04
N ALA A 156 20.08 30.12 -10.92
CA ALA A 156 20.14 30.32 -12.36
C ALA A 156 19.31 31.53 -12.81
N PHE A 157 18.11 31.71 -12.24
CA PHE A 157 17.28 32.85 -12.55
C PHE A 157 17.94 34.16 -12.12
N ASP A 158 18.54 34.22 -10.93
CA ASP A 158 19.22 35.41 -10.41
C ASP A 158 20.41 35.81 -11.27
N ALA A 159 21.20 34.83 -11.74
CA ALA A 159 22.34 35.05 -12.64
C ALA A 159 21.94 35.49 -14.07
N ALA A 160 20.71 35.17 -14.51
CA ALA A 160 20.29 35.43 -15.88
C ALA A 160 20.09 36.94 -16.17
N PRO A 161 20.44 37.43 -17.38
CA PRO A 161 20.10 38.78 -17.82
C PRO A 161 18.59 38.91 -18.04
N LYS A 162 17.98 39.94 -17.43
CA LYS A 162 16.52 40.14 -17.45
C LYS A 162 16.09 41.42 -18.21
N ALA A 163 17.04 42.08 -18.88
CA ALA A 163 16.79 43.33 -19.60
C ALA A 163 15.85 43.14 -20.79
N THR A 164 16.04 42.08 -21.56
CA THR A 164 15.13 41.69 -22.64
C THR A 164 14.86 40.19 -22.60
N ARG A 165 13.68 39.77 -23.08
CA ARG A 165 13.33 38.35 -23.22
C ARG A 165 14.29 37.61 -24.16
N LYS A 166 14.83 38.31 -25.17
CA LYS A 166 15.79 37.75 -26.12
C LYS A 166 17.12 37.42 -25.44
N ASP A 167 17.65 38.34 -24.65
CA ASP A 167 18.92 38.14 -23.94
C ASP A 167 18.79 37.04 -22.88
N PHE A 168 17.67 37.02 -22.17
CA PHE A 168 17.33 35.93 -21.24
C PHE A 168 17.32 34.57 -21.94
N ALA A 169 16.62 34.46 -23.07
CA ALA A 169 16.50 33.20 -23.81
C ALA A 169 17.86 32.70 -24.33
N MET A 170 18.70 33.59 -24.87
CA MET A 170 20.05 33.22 -25.33
C MET A 170 20.89 32.69 -24.17
N TRP A 171 20.91 33.40 -23.05
CA TRP A 171 21.68 33.01 -21.87
C TRP A 171 21.21 31.66 -21.30
N VAL A 172 19.89 31.43 -21.19
CA VAL A 172 19.32 30.18 -20.67
C VAL A 172 19.72 28.99 -21.54
N MET A 173 19.64 29.13 -22.87
CA MET A 173 19.97 28.04 -23.79
C MET A 173 21.46 27.70 -23.82
N GLU A 174 22.32 28.69 -23.57
CA GLU A 174 23.78 28.52 -23.52
C GLU A 174 24.26 27.97 -22.17
N ASN A 175 23.71 28.46 -21.06
CA ASN A 175 24.26 28.21 -19.72
C ASN A 175 23.42 27.24 -18.86
N GLN A 176 22.10 27.15 -19.09
CA GLN A 176 21.16 26.50 -18.18
C GLN A 176 20.09 25.67 -18.93
N LYS A 177 20.50 25.00 -20.01
CA LYS A 177 19.57 24.31 -20.93
C LYS A 177 18.66 23.28 -20.23
N SER A 178 19.16 22.56 -19.23
CA SER A 178 18.38 21.58 -18.44
C SER A 178 17.29 22.24 -17.60
N LEU A 179 17.50 23.47 -17.14
CA LEU A 179 16.54 24.25 -16.35
C LEU A 179 15.65 25.15 -17.20
N ALA A 180 15.87 25.20 -18.52
CA ALA A 180 15.19 26.12 -19.41
C ALA A 180 13.66 26.15 -19.25
N PRO A 181 12.93 25.01 -19.17
CA PRO A 181 11.48 25.02 -19.00
C PRO A 181 11.05 25.74 -17.71
N TYR A 182 11.79 25.55 -16.61
CA TYR A 182 11.52 26.22 -15.35
C TYR A 182 11.85 27.70 -15.39
N LEU A 183 12.98 28.07 -15.98
CA LEU A 183 13.44 29.46 -16.05
C LEU A 183 12.51 30.32 -16.90
N PHE A 184 12.01 29.80 -18.03
CA PHE A 184 11.01 30.50 -18.82
C PHE A 184 9.66 30.61 -18.09
N ALA A 185 9.24 29.57 -17.37
CA ALA A 185 8.01 29.63 -16.57
C ALA A 185 8.12 30.65 -15.44
N MET A 186 9.28 30.73 -14.79
CA MET A 186 9.58 31.71 -13.75
C MET A 186 9.63 33.13 -14.31
N PHE A 187 10.23 33.34 -15.48
CA PHE A 187 10.21 34.62 -16.19
C PHE A 187 8.79 35.08 -16.55
N ASP A 188 7.92 34.13 -16.92
CA ASP A 188 6.51 34.39 -17.23
C ASP A 188 5.60 34.50 -15.98
N GLY A 189 6.14 34.34 -14.75
CA GLY A 189 5.38 34.41 -13.50
C GLY A 189 4.39 33.25 -13.29
N LYS A 190 4.66 32.07 -13.86
CA LYS A 190 3.78 30.89 -13.76
C LYS A 190 4.01 30.12 -12.46
N ASP A 191 3.01 29.33 -12.04
CA ASP A 191 3.17 28.37 -10.94
C ASP A 191 4.15 27.26 -11.33
N LEU A 192 5.20 27.13 -10.52
CA LEU A 192 6.34 26.23 -10.77
C LEU A 192 6.12 24.85 -10.15
N MET A 193 5.28 24.72 -9.11
CA MET A 193 5.15 23.47 -8.37
C MET A 193 4.65 22.31 -9.25
N PRO A 194 3.60 22.45 -10.07
CA PRO A 194 3.16 21.37 -10.96
C PRO A 194 4.23 20.95 -11.96
N MET A 195 5.06 21.90 -12.41
CA MET A 195 6.16 21.63 -13.33
C MET A 195 7.27 20.85 -12.63
N ILE A 196 7.67 21.25 -11.42
CA ILE A 196 8.68 20.55 -10.62
C ILE A 196 8.25 19.11 -10.37
N TYR A 197 7.02 18.88 -9.90
CA TYR A 197 6.52 17.52 -9.66
C TYR A 197 6.51 16.65 -10.92
N LYS A 198 6.17 17.23 -12.07
CA LYS A 198 6.12 16.50 -13.33
C LYS A 198 7.51 16.17 -13.85
N MET A 199 8.40 17.15 -13.88
CA MET A 199 9.66 17.06 -14.61
C MET A 199 10.79 16.48 -13.74
N ALA A 200 10.90 16.87 -12.47
CA ALA A 200 11.98 16.40 -11.59
C ALA A 200 11.87 14.90 -11.26
N PHE A 201 10.67 14.32 -11.38
CA PHE A 201 10.40 12.92 -11.07
C PHE A 201 9.97 12.10 -12.29
N GLN A 202 10.06 12.65 -13.51
CA GLN A 202 9.56 11.99 -14.73
C GLN A 202 10.23 10.62 -14.98
N ASP A 203 11.53 10.53 -14.69
CA ASP A 203 12.36 9.36 -14.94
C ASP A 203 12.48 8.45 -13.71
N ARG A 204 11.89 8.84 -12.57
CA ARG A 204 11.97 8.08 -11.32
C ARG A 204 11.04 6.86 -11.40
N PRO A 205 11.57 5.61 -11.31
CA PRO A 205 10.73 4.42 -11.35
C PRO A 205 9.75 4.35 -10.17
N ASN A 206 8.56 3.80 -10.41
CA ASN A 206 7.57 3.63 -9.35
C ASN A 206 7.88 2.40 -8.49
N GLU A 207 8.74 2.60 -7.49
CA GLU A 207 9.03 1.60 -6.47
C GLU A 207 7.80 1.33 -5.60
N LYS A 208 7.50 0.05 -5.30
CA LYS A 208 6.41 -0.37 -4.40
C LYS A 208 7.01 -0.96 -3.13
N ALA A 209 6.39 -0.67 -1.98
CA ALA A 209 6.84 -1.19 -0.69
C ALA A 209 6.55 -2.70 -0.58
N VAL A 210 5.35 -3.10 -1.00
CA VAL A 210 5.00 -4.52 -1.15
C VAL A 210 5.31 -4.96 -2.58
N LYS A 211 6.23 -5.92 -2.70
CA LYS A 211 6.38 -6.68 -3.95
C LYS A 211 5.13 -7.53 -4.09
N GLN A 212 4.34 -7.31 -5.14
CA GLN A 212 3.21 -8.18 -5.44
C GLN A 212 3.76 -9.61 -5.63
N THR A 213 3.62 -10.44 -4.61
CA THR A 213 3.49 -11.87 -4.85
C THR A 213 2.14 -12.03 -5.55
N GLU A 214 2.12 -12.76 -6.66
CA GLU A 214 0.89 -13.17 -7.33
C GLU A 214 0.09 -14.07 -6.37
N SER A 215 -0.59 -13.48 -5.39
CA SER A 215 -1.70 -14.13 -4.71
C SER A 215 -2.96 -13.76 -5.47
N THR A 216 -3.03 -14.28 -6.69
CA THR A 216 -4.30 -14.46 -7.40
C THR A 216 -4.92 -15.77 -6.93
N ALA A 217 -6.21 -15.67 -6.59
CA ALA A 217 -7.19 -16.71 -6.22
C ALA A 217 -7.34 -17.03 -4.72
#